data_AF-A0A356T8L6-F1
#
_entry.id   AF-A0A356T8L6-F1
#
_cell.length_a   1.000
_cell.length_b   1.000
_cell.length_c   1.000
_cell.angle_alpha   90.00
_cell.angle_beta   90.00
_cell.angle_gamma   90.00
#
_symmetry.space_group_name_H-M   'P 1'
#
loop_
_entity.id
_entity.type
_entity.pdbx_description
1 polymer ?
#
loop_
_entity_poly.entity_id
_entity_poly.type
_entity_poly.pdbx_seq_one_letter_code
_entity_poly.pdbx_strand_id
1 'polypeptide(L)'
;EEGARIARLVRDFPALRERSSAGLWRPVEPWSISDADECLAALDAQGIDFRRVPAPHGPVIHPVEITGPIAGVRYRKRRTSRPFIVSCELATRMPALSQVLQGEGVREVEVLSSWRRAPRTSFHTMGLALDLYGFQGEGFRWTVERDFSDRRDAATCPLPEAADPIHRIACALWDSRRFSTVITPRYSPGHHDHLHVDLRPEDPRGFLR
;
A
#
# COMPACT_ATOMS: atom_id res chain seq x y z
N GLU A 1 -5.20 -19.13 13.74
CA GLU A 1 -5.58 -19.95 12.55
C GLU A 1 -5.88 -19.14 11.30
N GLU A 2 -6.60 -18.02 11.39
CA GLU A 2 -6.98 -17.21 10.22
C GLU A 2 -5.79 -16.50 9.55
N GLY A 3 -4.80 -16.03 10.31
CA GLY A 3 -3.55 -15.47 9.77
C GLY A 3 -2.80 -16.45 8.87
N ALA A 4 -2.65 -17.70 9.32
CA ALA A 4 -2.07 -18.77 8.53
C ALA A 4 -2.88 -19.10 7.27
N ARG A 5 -4.22 -18.94 7.30
CA ARG A 5 -5.07 -19.09 6.11
C ARG A 5 -4.81 -17.97 5.10
N ILE A 6 -4.67 -16.72 5.54
CA ILE A 6 -4.29 -15.61 4.65
C ILE A 6 -2.91 -15.86 4.05
N ALA A 7 -1.92 -16.23 4.86
CA ALA A 7 -0.58 -16.55 4.37
C ALA A 7 -0.60 -17.63 3.27
N ARG A 8 -1.41 -18.69 3.45
CA ARG A 8 -1.62 -19.71 2.40
C ARG A 8 -2.20 -19.10 1.13
N LEU A 9 -3.29 -18.33 1.23
CA LEU A 9 -3.89 -17.65 0.08
C LEU A 9 -2.87 -16.77 -0.65
N VAL A 10 -2.05 -16.02 0.09
CA VAL A 10 -1.00 -15.12 -0.43
C VAL A 10 0.09 -15.84 -1.21
N ARG A 11 0.49 -17.04 -0.77
CA ARG A 11 1.44 -17.88 -1.51
C ARG A 11 0.86 -18.40 -2.82
N ASP A 12 -0.44 -18.71 -2.83
CA ASP A 12 -1.13 -19.29 -3.99
C ASP A 12 -1.60 -18.22 -5.00
N PHE A 13 -1.38 -16.93 -4.71
CA PHE A 13 -1.72 -15.85 -5.64
C PHE A 13 -0.91 -15.97 -6.94
N PRO A 14 -1.57 -15.97 -8.12
CA PRO A 14 -0.89 -16.18 -9.38
C PRO A 14 0.30 -15.24 -9.57
N ALA A 15 1.42 -15.84 -9.96
CA ALA A 15 2.71 -15.24 -10.23
C ALA A 15 2.75 -14.30 -11.45
N LEU A 16 1.70 -13.51 -11.71
CA LEU A 16 1.69 -12.52 -12.80
C LEU A 16 2.90 -11.58 -12.72
N ARG A 17 3.39 -11.32 -11.50
CA ARG A 17 4.60 -10.54 -11.22
C ARG A 17 5.87 -11.21 -11.71
N GLU A 18 5.96 -12.54 -11.64
CA GLU A 18 7.12 -13.32 -12.12
C GLU A 18 7.24 -13.27 -13.65
N ARG A 19 6.19 -12.84 -14.35
CA ARG A 19 6.23 -12.62 -15.81
C ARG A 19 6.83 -11.27 -16.19
N SER A 20 7.09 -10.37 -15.24
CA SER A 20 7.66 -9.06 -15.53
C SER A 20 9.18 -9.16 -15.62
N SER A 21 9.73 -8.98 -16.82
CA SER A 21 11.18 -8.97 -17.08
C SER A 21 11.89 -7.75 -16.49
N ALA A 22 11.17 -6.64 -16.30
CA ALA A 22 11.67 -5.39 -15.73
C ALA A 22 11.39 -5.25 -14.21
N GLY A 23 10.89 -6.32 -13.57
CA GLY A 23 10.60 -6.33 -12.14
C GLY A 23 11.87 -6.43 -11.31
N LEU A 24 11.96 -5.64 -10.24
CA LEU A 24 13.01 -5.77 -9.25
C LEU A 24 12.52 -6.69 -8.13
N TRP A 25 13.33 -7.70 -7.83
CA TRP A 25 13.09 -8.65 -6.75
C TRP A 25 14.17 -8.52 -5.71
N ARG A 26 13.79 -8.68 -4.44
CA ARG A 26 14.76 -8.81 -3.34
C ARG A 26 14.23 -9.73 -2.26
N PRO A 27 15.11 -10.35 -1.46
CA PRO A 27 14.69 -10.98 -0.22
C PRO A 27 14.17 -9.92 0.76
N VAL A 28 13.08 -10.23 1.45
CA VAL A 28 12.56 -9.48 2.58
C VAL A 28 12.38 -10.42 3.76
N GLU A 29 12.48 -9.88 4.98
CA GLU A 29 12.21 -10.66 6.18
C GLU A 29 10.73 -11.07 6.18
N PRO A 30 10.42 -12.37 6.22
CA PRO A 30 9.04 -12.82 6.34
C PRO A 30 8.48 -12.35 7.68
N TRP A 31 7.18 -12.09 7.70
CA TRP A 31 6.47 -11.66 8.90
C TRP A 31 5.13 -12.36 8.98
N SER A 32 4.63 -12.53 10.21
CA SER A 32 3.36 -13.17 10.49
C SER A 32 2.31 -12.14 10.89
N ILE A 33 1.05 -12.45 10.63
CA ILE A 33 -0.06 -11.62 11.13
C ILE A 33 -0.13 -11.80 12.65
N SER A 34 -0.05 -10.67 13.36
CA SER A 34 -0.11 -10.59 14.82
C SER A 34 -1.51 -10.91 15.33
N ASP A 35 -1.61 -11.21 16.62
CA ASP A 35 -2.91 -11.33 17.28
C ASP A 35 -3.62 -9.97 17.33
N ALA A 36 -4.96 -10.01 17.42
CA ALA A 36 -5.80 -8.83 17.34
C ALA A 36 -5.39 -7.76 18.36
N ASP A 37 -5.23 -8.16 19.62
CA ASP A 37 -4.99 -7.23 20.72
C ASP A 37 -3.55 -6.67 20.67
N GLU A 38 -2.57 -7.47 20.23
CA GLU A 38 -1.21 -6.99 19.99
C GLU A 38 -1.18 -5.93 18.88
N CYS A 39 -1.83 -6.21 17.75
CA CYS A 39 -1.84 -5.29 16.63
C CYS A 39 -2.53 -3.96 16.98
N LEU A 40 -3.64 -4.02 17.72
CA LEU A 40 -4.38 -2.81 18.09
C LEU A 40 -3.63 -2.00 19.14
N ALA A 41 -2.98 -2.66 20.12
CA ALA A 41 -2.08 -1.98 21.04
C ALA A 41 -0.93 -1.29 20.29
N ALA A 42 -0.44 -1.89 19.20
CA ALA A 42 0.56 -1.25 18.35
C ALA A 42 0.01 -0.01 17.61
N LEU A 43 -1.24 -0.02 17.15
CA LEU A 43 -1.88 1.17 16.56
C LEU A 43 -2.01 2.31 17.59
N ASP A 44 -2.46 1.98 18.81
CA ASP A 44 -2.58 2.93 19.92
C ASP A 44 -1.21 3.52 20.28
N ALA A 45 -0.18 2.68 20.40
CA ALA A 45 1.18 3.11 20.70
C ALA A 45 1.78 4.00 19.58
N GLN A 46 1.34 3.81 18.34
CA GLN A 46 1.71 4.65 17.20
C GLN A 46 0.87 5.94 17.08
N GLY A 47 -0.14 6.13 17.94
CA GLY A 47 -1.04 7.28 17.91
C GLY A 47 -1.90 7.33 16.65
N ILE A 48 -2.30 6.16 16.12
CA ILE A 48 -3.16 6.07 14.94
C ILE A 48 -4.62 6.18 15.39
N ASP A 49 -5.36 7.15 14.85
CA ASP A 49 -6.79 7.27 15.09
C ASP A 49 -7.58 6.26 14.25
N PHE A 50 -8.12 5.23 14.89
CA PHE A 50 -8.92 4.20 14.23
C PHE A 50 -10.18 3.84 15.01
N ARG A 51 -11.12 3.18 14.32
CA ARG A 51 -12.19 2.40 14.95
C ARG A 51 -12.15 0.96 14.49
N ARG A 52 -12.41 0.03 15.42
CA ARG A 52 -12.70 -1.37 15.07
C ARG A 52 -14.00 -1.41 14.27
N VAL A 53 -14.04 -2.22 13.23
CA VAL A 53 -15.25 -2.47 12.45
C VAL A 53 -15.53 -3.96 12.37
N PRO A 54 -16.78 -4.40 12.16
CA PRO A 54 -17.07 -5.80 11.87
C PRO A 54 -16.29 -6.27 10.64
N ALA A 55 -15.98 -7.57 10.59
CA ALA A 55 -15.35 -8.19 9.44
C ALA A 55 -16.17 -7.90 8.17
N PRO A 56 -15.64 -7.13 7.21
CA PRO A 56 -16.35 -6.88 5.97
C PRO A 56 -16.27 -8.14 5.10
N HIS A 57 -16.97 -8.15 3.95
CA HIS A 57 -16.89 -9.31 3.06
C HIS A 57 -15.45 -9.59 2.59
N GLY A 58 -15.01 -10.84 2.78
CA GLY A 58 -13.67 -11.28 2.42
C GLY A 58 -12.82 -11.59 3.66
N PRO A 59 -11.62 -12.16 3.48
CA PRO A 59 -10.74 -12.52 4.59
C PRO A 59 -9.96 -11.28 5.05
N VAL A 60 -10.63 -10.29 5.64
CA VAL A 60 -9.95 -9.12 6.24
C VAL A 60 -9.70 -9.41 7.72
N ILE A 61 -8.43 -9.59 8.09
CA ILE A 61 -8.06 -9.82 9.48
C ILE A 61 -7.97 -8.49 10.23
N HIS A 62 -8.55 -8.50 11.44
CA HIS A 62 -8.58 -7.40 12.40
C HIS A 62 -8.86 -6.05 11.72
N PRO A 63 -10.01 -5.90 11.04
CA PRO A 63 -10.28 -4.72 10.23
C PRO A 63 -10.45 -3.49 11.11
N VAL A 64 -9.81 -2.42 10.66
CA VAL A 64 -9.91 -1.10 11.25
C VAL A 64 -10.29 -0.09 10.18
N GLU A 65 -11.06 0.90 10.57
CA GLU A 65 -11.27 2.09 9.76
C GLU A 65 -10.42 3.22 10.29
N ILE A 66 -9.62 3.82 9.41
CA ILE A 66 -8.81 4.98 9.73
C ILE A 66 -9.71 6.21 9.78
N THR A 67 -9.65 6.94 10.90
CA THR A 67 -10.55 8.07 11.19
C THR A 67 -9.84 9.42 11.28
N GLY A 68 -8.51 9.41 11.40
CA GLY A 68 -7.70 10.62 11.51
C GLY A 68 -6.46 10.59 10.61
N PRO A 69 -5.61 11.63 10.70
CA PRO A 69 -4.30 11.63 10.05
C PRO A 69 -3.38 10.56 10.67
N ILE A 70 -2.48 10.01 9.86
CA ILE A 70 -1.45 9.06 10.34
C ILE A 70 -0.11 9.73 10.19
N ALA A 71 0.59 9.92 11.30
CA ALA A 71 1.89 10.60 11.37
C ALA A 71 1.89 11.93 10.59
N GLY A 72 0.85 12.76 10.76
CA GLY A 72 0.73 14.08 10.12
C GLY A 72 0.14 14.11 8.70
N VAL A 73 -0.03 12.96 8.05
CA VAL A 73 -0.62 12.87 6.69
C VAL A 73 -2.09 12.48 6.76
N ARG A 74 -2.96 13.27 6.11
CA ARG A 74 -4.38 12.93 5.96
C ARG A 74 -4.58 11.98 4.79
N TYR A 75 -5.39 10.94 4.99
CA TYR A 75 -5.77 10.03 3.92
C TYR A 75 -7.26 10.15 3.65
N ARG A 76 -7.63 10.41 2.40
CA ARG A 76 -9.03 10.58 1.98
C ARG A 76 -9.37 9.60 0.87
N LYS A 77 -10.50 8.93 1.00
CA LYS A 77 -11.02 8.09 -0.08
C LYS A 77 -11.47 8.96 -1.25
N ARG A 78 -11.00 8.63 -2.46
CA ARG A 78 -11.49 9.24 -3.71
C ARG A 78 -13.01 9.10 -3.85
N ARG A 79 -13.54 7.94 -3.47
CA ARG A 79 -14.99 7.71 -3.30
C ARG A 79 -15.37 7.96 -1.84
N THR A 80 -15.78 9.19 -1.54
CA THR A 80 -16.10 9.66 -0.18
C THR A 80 -17.24 8.90 0.51
N SER A 81 -18.11 8.23 -0.24
CA SER A 81 -19.17 7.37 0.29
C SER A 81 -18.68 6.02 0.82
N ARG A 82 -17.38 5.73 0.73
CA ARG A 82 -16.79 4.46 1.19
C ARG A 82 -15.86 4.73 2.38
N PRO A 83 -15.93 3.91 3.46
CA PRO A 83 -15.03 4.05 4.60
C PRO A 83 -13.60 3.68 4.21
N PHE A 84 -12.62 4.23 4.94
CA PHE A 84 -11.22 3.88 4.75
C PHE A 84 -10.83 2.66 5.60
N ILE A 85 -11.36 1.49 5.21
CA ILE A 85 -11.08 0.22 5.88
C ILE A 85 -9.79 -0.41 5.35
N VAL A 86 -8.96 -0.88 6.27
CA VAL A 86 -7.75 -1.67 6.07
C VAL A 86 -7.67 -2.77 7.14
N SER A 87 -6.77 -3.74 6.96
CA SER A 87 -6.36 -4.62 8.06
C SER A 87 -5.54 -3.84 9.09
N CYS A 88 -5.59 -4.24 10.35
CA CYS A 88 -4.76 -3.65 11.39
C CYS A 88 -3.26 -3.70 11.02
N GLU A 89 -2.79 -4.82 10.46
CA GLU A 89 -1.42 -4.97 9.97
C GLU A 89 -1.04 -3.93 8.91
N LEU A 90 -1.94 -3.61 7.99
CA LEU A 90 -1.66 -2.54 7.03
C LEU A 90 -1.56 -1.18 7.72
N ALA A 91 -2.46 -0.90 8.68
CA ALA A 91 -2.42 0.33 9.46
C ALA A 91 -1.11 0.51 10.23
N THR A 92 -0.53 -0.55 10.83
CA THR A 92 0.74 -0.46 11.58
C THR A 92 1.95 -0.04 10.72
N ARG A 93 1.85 -0.17 9.39
CA ARG A 93 2.90 0.20 8.42
C ARG A 93 2.66 1.56 7.77
N MET A 94 1.45 2.12 7.91
CA MET A 94 1.11 3.43 7.34
C MET A 94 1.93 4.60 7.88
N PRO A 95 2.46 4.62 9.13
CA PRO A 95 3.40 5.66 9.56
C PRO A 95 4.64 5.76 8.68
N ALA A 96 5.19 4.63 8.22
CA ALA A 96 6.34 4.64 7.32
C ALA A 96 5.99 5.18 5.92
N LEU A 97 4.79 4.86 5.41
CA LEU A 97 4.26 5.50 4.21
C LEU A 97 4.13 7.02 4.41
N SER A 98 3.53 7.47 5.51
CA SER A 98 3.40 8.90 5.83
C SER A 98 4.74 9.61 5.95
N GLN A 99 5.78 8.95 6.47
CA GLN A 99 7.13 9.52 6.54
C GLN A 99 7.74 9.71 5.16
N VAL A 100 7.64 8.71 4.27
CA VAL A 100 8.09 8.83 2.87
C VAL A 100 7.36 9.99 2.17
N LEU A 101 6.05 10.08 2.35
CA LEU A 101 5.22 11.13 1.75
C LEU A 101 5.62 12.53 2.24
N GLN A 102 5.86 12.69 3.53
CA GLN A 102 6.33 13.96 4.09
C GLN A 102 7.70 14.38 3.57
N GLY A 103 8.58 13.43 3.25
CA GLY A 103 9.86 13.72 2.59
C GLY A 103 9.70 14.47 1.26
N GLU A 104 8.56 14.30 0.58
CA GLU A 104 8.20 15.01 -0.65
C GLU A 104 7.19 16.15 -0.40
N GLY A 105 7.02 16.58 0.86
CA GLY A 105 6.13 17.66 1.27
C GLY A 105 4.63 17.34 1.23
N VAL A 106 4.26 16.06 1.04
CA VAL A 106 2.87 15.62 0.97
C VAL A 106 2.24 15.66 2.36
N ARG A 107 1.08 16.29 2.48
CA ARG A 107 0.27 16.38 3.71
C ARG A 107 -1.09 15.69 3.57
N GLU A 108 -1.54 15.41 2.34
CA GLU A 108 -2.79 14.72 2.07
C GLU A 108 -2.65 13.75 0.89
N VAL A 109 -3.27 12.58 1.03
CA VAL A 109 -3.30 11.51 0.01
C VAL A 109 -4.74 11.18 -0.35
N GLU A 110 -4.98 11.09 -1.66
CA GLU A 110 -6.21 10.55 -2.21
C GLU A 110 -6.05 9.05 -2.47
N VAL A 111 -6.77 8.24 -1.69
CA VAL A 111 -6.75 6.77 -1.75
C VAL A 111 -7.85 6.31 -2.70
N LEU A 112 -7.44 5.77 -3.85
CA LEU A 112 -8.33 5.20 -4.86
C LEU A 112 -9.02 3.95 -4.33
N SER A 113 -8.23 3.04 -3.74
CA SER A 113 -8.71 1.77 -3.21
C SER A 113 -8.00 1.39 -1.93
N SER A 114 -8.74 0.72 -1.05
CA SER A 114 -8.28 0.13 0.21
C SER A 114 -8.94 -1.24 0.29
N TRP A 115 -9.72 -1.57 1.32
CA TRP A 115 -10.63 -2.72 1.21
C TRP A 115 -11.68 -2.56 0.10
N ARG A 116 -11.91 -3.65 -0.66
CA ARG A 116 -13.04 -3.79 -1.62
C ARG A 116 -13.50 -5.24 -1.70
N ARG A 117 -14.79 -5.45 -2.02
CA ARG A 117 -15.41 -6.79 -2.10
C ARG A 117 -14.92 -7.63 -3.30
N ALA A 118 -14.48 -6.99 -4.38
CA ALA A 118 -14.16 -7.64 -5.65
C ALA A 118 -13.01 -6.91 -6.37
N PRO A 119 -12.26 -7.59 -7.26
CA PRO A 119 -12.34 -9.03 -7.59
C PRO A 119 -11.85 -9.92 -6.45
N ARG A 120 -12.33 -11.17 -6.35
CA ARG A 120 -12.05 -12.08 -5.22
C ARG A 120 -10.55 -12.29 -4.96
N THR A 121 -9.76 -12.36 -6.03
CA THR A 121 -8.30 -12.47 -5.98
C THR A 121 -7.66 -11.08 -5.96
N SER A 122 -7.53 -10.50 -4.77
CA SER A 122 -6.70 -9.31 -4.58
C SER A 122 -6.34 -9.10 -3.09
N PHE A 123 -5.16 -8.56 -2.80
CA PHE A 123 -4.80 -8.12 -1.44
C PHE A 123 -5.76 -7.06 -0.88
N HIS A 124 -6.48 -6.34 -1.75
CA HIS A 124 -7.55 -5.44 -1.32
C HIS A 124 -8.73 -6.18 -0.66
N THR A 125 -9.07 -7.42 -1.08
CA THR A 125 -10.15 -8.18 -0.41
C THR A 125 -9.75 -8.67 0.98
N MET A 126 -8.45 -8.65 1.28
CA MET A 126 -7.85 -8.93 2.58
C MET A 126 -7.59 -7.68 3.42
N GLY A 127 -7.84 -6.49 2.87
CA GLY A 127 -7.45 -5.23 3.52
C GLY A 127 -5.93 -5.05 3.68
N LEU A 128 -5.13 -5.76 2.88
CA LEU A 128 -3.67 -5.74 2.93
C LEU A 128 -3.05 -4.91 1.79
N ALA A 129 -3.85 -4.09 1.09
CA ALA A 129 -3.37 -3.23 0.00
C ALA A 129 -4.01 -1.85 -0.05
N LEU A 130 -3.26 -0.89 -0.59
CA LEU A 130 -3.68 0.47 -0.91
C LEU A 130 -3.36 0.80 -2.37
N ASP A 131 -4.29 1.50 -3.03
CA ASP A 131 -4.05 2.17 -4.30
C ASP A 131 -4.04 3.69 -4.01
N LEU A 132 -2.88 4.33 -4.16
CA LEU A 132 -2.64 5.75 -3.91
C LEU A 132 -2.71 6.50 -5.25
N TYR A 133 -3.67 7.41 -5.38
CA TYR A 133 -3.96 8.10 -6.64
C TYR A 133 -3.42 9.53 -6.69
N GLY A 134 -3.66 10.29 -5.62
CA GLY A 134 -3.34 11.71 -5.58
C GLY A 134 -2.54 12.09 -4.34
N PHE A 135 -1.69 13.10 -4.48
CA PHE A 135 -0.82 13.62 -3.45
C PHE A 135 -0.93 15.14 -3.42
N GLN A 136 -1.05 15.71 -2.24
CA GLN A 136 -1.19 17.15 -2.07
C GLN A 136 -0.33 17.65 -0.92
N GLY A 137 0.32 18.79 -1.15
CA GLY A 137 1.06 19.53 -0.14
C GLY A 137 0.84 21.03 -0.31
N GLU A 138 1.81 21.82 0.14
CA GLU A 138 1.76 23.27 0.04
C GLU A 138 2.07 23.71 -1.39
N GLY A 139 1.11 24.37 -2.05
CA GLY A 139 1.28 24.89 -3.41
C GLY A 139 1.27 23.86 -4.54
N PHE A 140 1.08 22.56 -4.25
CA PHE A 140 1.04 21.52 -5.27
C PHE A 140 -0.08 20.50 -5.07
N ARG A 141 -0.51 19.90 -6.18
CA ARG A 141 -1.35 18.69 -6.20
C ARG A 141 -0.95 17.83 -7.39
N TRP A 142 -0.48 16.64 -7.11
CA TRP A 142 -0.13 15.64 -8.11
C TRP A 142 -1.15 14.51 -8.13
N THR A 143 -1.33 13.90 -9.29
CA THR A 143 -1.99 12.61 -9.43
C THR A 143 -1.10 11.69 -10.24
N VAL A 144 -1.03 10.42 -9.88
CA VAL A 144 -0.23 9.42 -10.62
C VAL A 144 -0.60 9.41 -12.11
N GLU A 145 -1.90 9.54 -12.41
CA GLU A 145 -2.44 9.60 -13.77
C GLU A 145 -1.87 10.75 -14.63
N ARG A 146 -1.43 11.87 -14.04
CA ARG A 146 -0.93 13.03 -14.78
C ARG A 146 0.57 13.26 -14.60
N ASP A 147 1.06 13.07 -13.38
CA ASP A 147 2.35 13.57 -12.94
C ASP A 147 3.43 12.48 -12.87
N PHE A 148 3.07 11.21 -13.07
CA PHE A 148 4.04 10.12 -13.23
C PHE A 148 4.59 10.12 -14.68
N SER A 149 5.77 10.70 -14.84
CA SER A 149 6.31 11.20 -16.11
C SER A 149 6.82 10.12 -17.08
N ASP A 150 7.39 9.03 -16.58
CA ASP A 150 7.98 7.97 -17.40
C ASP A 150 7.29 6.62 -17.19
N ARG A 151 6.51 6.21 -18.19
CA ARG A 151 5.69 4.98 -18.18
C ARG A 151 6.26 3.87 -19.05
N ARG A 152 7.49 4.01 -19.54
CA ARG A 152 8.13 2.98 -20.36
C ARG A 152 8.26 1.69 -19.55
N ASP A 153 8.17 0.56 -20.24
CA ASP A 153 8.43 -0.77 -19.69
C ASP A 153 9.92 -0.93 -19.37
N ALA A 154 10.35 -0.29 -18.27
CA ALA A 154 11.68 -0.37 -17.69
C ALA A 154 11.57 -0.43 -16.17
N ALA A 155 12.61 -0.89 -15.48
CA ALA A 155 12.62 -0.93 -14.02
C ALA A 155 12.29 0.43 -13.39
N THR A 156 11.57 0.44 -12.27
CA THR A 156 11.17 1.68 -11.58
C THR A 156 12.34 2.37 -10.90
N CYS A 157 13.27 1.60 -10.35
CA CYS A 157 14.50 2.10 -9.72
C CYS A 157 15.73 1.45 -10.39
N PRO A 158 16.93 2.08 -10.33
CA PRO A 158 17.25 3.35 -9.69
C PRO A 158 16.52 4.54 -10.31
N LEU A 159 16.43 5.65 -9.58
CA LEU A 159 15.75 6.86 -10.06
C LEU A 159 16.42 7.37 -11.35
N PRO A 160 15.64 7.77 -12.37
CA PRO A 160 16.19 8.52 -13.49
C PRO A 160 16.67 9.89 -13.02
N GLU A 161 17.58 10.52 -13.80
CA GLU A 161 18.16 11.83 -13.48
C GLU A 161 17.09 12.91 -13.27
N ALA A 162 16.03 12.90 -14.08
CA ALA A 162 14.88 13.80 -13.96
C ALA A 162 13.66 13.08 -13.36
N ALA A 163 13.81 12.41 -12.23
CA ALA A 163 12.70 11.73 -11.56
C ALA A 163 11.65 12.72 -11.04
N ASP A 164 10.38 12.50 -11.38
CA ASP A 164 9.27 13.20 -10.76
C ASP A 164 9.08 12.79 -9.28
N PRO A 165 8.37 13.59 -8.47
CA PRO A 165 8.14 13.28 -7.06
C PRO A 165 7.47 11.91 -6.81
N ILE A 166 6.62 11.44 -7.73
CA ILE A 166 5.90 10.17 -7.56
C ILE A 166 6.86 8.98 -7.78
N HIS A 167 7.79 9.08 -8.73
CA HIS A 167 8.89 8.12 -8.86
C HIS A 167 9.74 8.06 -7.59
N ARG A 168 10.08 9.21 -7.00
CA ARG A 168 10.84 9.27 -5.73
C ARG A 168 10.08 8.61 -4.58
N ILE A 169 8.77 8.86 -4.46
CA ILE A 169 7.91 8.16 -3.50
C ILE A 169 7.96 6.65 -3.71
N ALA A 170 7.82 6.17 -4.96
CA ALA A 170 7.85 4.74 -5.25
C ALA A 170 9.18 4.08 -4.85
N CYS A 171 10.31 4.69 -5.20
CA CYS A 171 11.63 4.18 -4.79
C CYS A 171 11.84 4.27 -3.27
N ALA A 172 11.42 5.35 -2.61
CA ALA A 172 11.54 5.46 -1.15
C ALA A 172 10.65 4.46 -0.40
N LEU A 173 9.44 4.17 -0.90
CA LEU A 173 8.59 3.10 -0.37
C LEU A 173 9.24 1.74 -0.53
N TRP A 174 9.83 1.49 -1.70
CA TRP A 174 10.62 0.30 -1.92
C TRP A 174 11.78 0.22 -0.92
N ASP A 175 12.57 1.25 -0.76
CA ASP A 175 13.74 1.24 0.13
C ASP A 175 13.38 1.10 1.62
N SER A 176 12.18 1.56 2.04
CA SER A 176 11.69 1.43 3.42
C SER A 176 11.59 -0.02 3.92
N ARG A 177 11.44 -0.97 2.99
CA ARG A 177 11.18 -2.41 3.27
C ARG A 177 9.93 -2.68 4.12
N ARG A 178 9.02 -1.71 4.26
CA ARG A 178 7.79 -1.87 5.04
C ARG A 178 6.65 -2.50 4.24
N PHE A 179 6.76 -2.50 2.91
CA PHE A 179 5.80 -3.11 2.01
C PHE A 179 6.44 -4.26 1.25
N SER A 180 5.66 -5.32 1.03
CA SER A 180 6.10 -6.48 0.25
C SER A 180 6.09 -6.16 -1.24
N THR A 181 5.12 -5.37 -1.68
CA THR A 181 5.00 -4.96 -3.08
C THR A 181 4.88 -3.45 -3.19
N VAL A 182 5.55 -2.88 -4.19
CA VAL A 182 5.29 -1.54 -4.72
C VAL A 182 5.10 -1.68 -6.24
N ILE A 183 3.98 -1.20 -6.77
CA ILE A 183 3.68 -1.22 -8.20
C ILE A 183 3.37 0.20 -8.66
N THR A 184 3.97 0.56 -9.79
CA THR A 184 3.84 1.85 -10.46
C THR A 184 3.12 1.71 -11.80
N PRO A 185 2.80 2.83 -12.48
CA PRO A 185 2.27 2.82 -13.85
C PRO A 185 3.12 2.06 -14.88
N ARG A 186 4.41 1.78 -14.61
CA ARG A 186 5.26 1.01 -15.53
C ARG A 186 4.92 -0.48 -15.56
N TYR A 187 4.20 -1.00 -14.57
CA TYR A 187 3.90 -2.43 -14.49
C TYR A 187 2.87 -2.88 -15.51
N SER A 188 1.73 -2.17 -15.61
CA SER A 188 0.65 -2.53 -16.51
C SER A 188 -0.36 -1.40 -16.70
N PRO A 189 -1.19 -1.45 -17.77
CA PRO A 189 -2.27 -0.49 -17.97
C PRO A 189 -3.25 -0.42 -16.80
N GLY A 190 -3.39 -1.50 -16.02
CA GLY A 190 -4.26 -1.53 -14.84
C GLY A 190 -3.80 -0.64 -13.68
N HIS A 191 -2.54 -0.17 -13.70
CA HIS A 191 -1.96 0.68 -12.65
C HIS A 191 -1.57 2.06 -13.18
N HIS A 192 -2.10 2.47 -14.34
CA HIS A 192 -1.73 3.73 -14.99
C HIS A 192 -2.04 4.99 -14.15
N ASP A 193 -2.96 4.90 -13.19
CA ASP A 193 -3.49 6.01 -12.40
C ASP A 193 -3.20 5.93 -10.90
N HIS A 194 -2.44 4.93 -10.43
CA HIS A 194 -2.13 4.81 -9.00
C HIS A 194 -0.80 4.09 -8.71
N LEU A 195 -0.26 4.36 -7.53
CA LEU A 195 0.74 3.48 -6.90
C LEU A 195 0.00 2.43 -6.08
N HIS A 196 0.33 1.17 -6.30
CA HIS A 196 -0.20 0.06 -5.51
C HIS A 196 0.85 -0.41 -4.52
N VAL A 197 0.46 -0.54 -3.25
CA VAL A 197 1.30 -1.18 -2.22
C VAL A 197 0.51 -2.29 -1.54
N ASP A 198 1.20 -3.40 -1.26
CA ASP A 198 0.60 -4.51 -0.52
C ASP A 198 1.58 -5.18 0.45
N LEU A 199 0.98 -6.00 1.33
CA LEU A 199 1.66 -6.78 2.34
C LEU A 199 1.41 -8.27 2.10
N ARG A 200 2.49 -9.05 2.21
CA ARG A 200 2.49 -10.49 1.97
C ARG A 200 3.06 -11.22 3.19
N PRO A 201 2.20 -11.63 4.15
CA PRO A 201 2.66 -12.41 5.30
C PRO A 201 3.25 -13.73 4.84
N GLU A 202 4.32 -14.18 5.50
CA GLU A 202 5.06 -15.41 5.20
C GLU A 202 5.67 -15.50 3.79
N ASP A 203 5.68 -14.42 3.00
CA ASP A 203 6.37 -14.39 1.70
C ASP A 203 7.70 -13.65 1.82
N PRO A 204 8.85 -14.33 1.67
CA PRO A 204 10.17 -13.72 1.81
C PRO A 204 10.59 -12.90 0.57
N ARG A 205 9.67 -12.61 -0.37
CA ARG A 205 9.97 -11.91 -1.63
C ARG A 205 9.36 -10.53 -1.64
N GLY A 206 10.21 -9.51 -1.78
CA GLY A 206 9.82 -8.16 -2.15
C GLY A 206 9.75 -8.00 -3.66
N PHE A 207 8.79 -7.23 -4.15
CA PHE A 207 8.64 -6.88 -5.56
C PHE A 207 8.45 -5.38 -5.77
N LEU A 208 9.20 -4.81 -6.71
CA LEU A 208 8.97 -3.47 -7.23
C LEU A 208 8.83 -3.50 -8.75
N ARG A 209 7.81 -2.82 -9.28
CA ARG A 209 7.65 -2.63 -10.72
C ARG A 209 6.88 -1.39 -11.08
#